data_AF-A0A7C3K5I3-F1
#
_entry.id   AF-A0A7C3K5I3-F1
#
_cell.length_a   1.000
_cell.length_b   1.000
_cell.length_c   1.000
_cell.angle_alpha   90.00
_cell.angle_beta   90.00
_cell.angle_gamma   90.00
#
_symmetry.space_group_name_H-M   'P 1'
#
loop_
_entity.id
_entity.type
_entity.pdbx_description
1 polymer ?
#
loop_
_entity_poly.entity_id
_entity_poly.type
_entity_poly.pdbx_seq_one_letter_code
_entity_poly.pdbx_strand_id
1 'polypeptide(L)'
;MKRSTPFATLLVVLATTLAILPALWADQPAFTDEFRLEECRFQSSGRNPYFILEPGYQLILEGEEAGGFVRLEITVLDETETIAGVNTRVVTEVEYVDNKLVEISRNFYALCEPSKSIFYFGEEVDTYQDGEIVGHQGSWKAGETGARPGLMMPGAPQPEARYFQEIAPDVALDRAEILSLTEVVVTPAGVFVDALKTEETTPLEPEAKEFKLYAPGIGLVQDSTLKLVDFSNAWSSTPVSPTAETVSLTVPKGIVLQVALDKEVRVKKVGQPIHGLLVEALYAFDQEVVPVG
;
A
#
# COMPACT_ATOMS: atom_id res chain seq x y z
N MET A 1 84.35 -9.57 23.50
CA MET A 1 85.31 -9.19 22.44
C MET A 1 84.93 -9.90 21.14
N LYS A 2 84.62 -9.11 20.10
CA LYS A 2 84.73 -9.36 18.64
C LYS A 2 84.10 -10.60 17.98
N ARG A 3 83.21 -10.26 17.01
CA ARG A 3 83.04 -10.79 15.64
C ARG A 3 82.39 -12.18 15.53
N SER A 4 81.52 -12.51 14.58
CA SER A 4 81.22 -11.98 13.24
C SER A 4 79.89 -12.55 12.73
N THR A 5 79.15 -11.79 11.92
CA THR A 5 78.14 -12.27 10.97
C THR A 5 78.80 -12.97 9.77
N PRO A 6 78.09 -13.88 9.08
CA PRO A 6 77.53 -13.46 7.79
C PRO A 6 76.12 -14.01 7.48
N PHE A 7 75.56 -13.39 6.45
CA PHE A 7 74.24 -13.53 5.82
C PHE A 7 73.83 -14.96 5.46
N ALA A 8 72.54 -15.26 5.66
CA ALA A 8 71.77 -16.16 4.80
C ALA A 8 70.35 -15.59 4.63
N THR A 9 70.07 -15.19 3.39
CA THR A 9 68.79 -14.74 2.86
C THR A 9 67.76 -15.87 2.92
N LEU A 10 66.55 -15.64 3.44
CA LEU A 10 65.39 -16.46 3.12
C LEU A 10 64.19 -15.58 2.80
N LEU A 11 63.61 -15.90 1.65
CA LEU A 11 62.51 -15.25 0.97
C LEU A 11 61.18 -15.34 1.74
N VAL A 12 60.38 -14.31 1.51
CA VAL A 12 59.00 -14.03 1.90
C VAL A 12 58.00 -15.11 1.46
N VAL A 13 57.00 -15.40 2.32
CA VAL A 13 55.59 -15.53 1.88
C VAL A 13 54.72 -14.79 2.90
N LEU A 14 54.37 -13.55 2.58
CA LEU A 14 53.36 -12.77 3.28
C LEU A 14 52.01 -13.27 2.73
N ALA A 15 51.28 -14.07 3.50
CA ALA A 15 49.93 -14.46 3.14
C ALA A 15 49.00 -13.25 3.34
N THR A 16 48.79 -12.47 2.28
CA THR A 16 47.73 -11.47 2.21
C THR A 16 46.39 -12.20 2.11
N THR A 17 45.71 -12.38 3.24
CA THR A 17 44.28 -12.69 3.24
C THR A 17 43.54 -11.46 2.74
N LEU A 18 43.25 -11.45 1.44
CA LEU A 18 42.34 -10.50 0.82
C LEU A 18 40.95 -10.76 1.40
N ALA A 19 40.49 -9.89 2.31
CA ALA A 19 39.11 -9.89 2.76
C ALA A 19 38.24 -9.52 1.56
N ILE A 20 37.58 -10.51 0.96
CA ILE A 20 36.51 -10.28 -0.01
C ILE A 20 35.34 -9.74 0.80
N LEU A 21 35.20 -8.42 0.84
CA LEU A 21 33.96 -7.77 1.25
C LEU A 21 32.84 -8.25 0.31
N PRO A 22 31.64 -8.59 0.81
CA PRO A 22 30.53 -8.97 -0.06
C PRO A 22 30.09 -7.74 -0.85
N ALA A 23 30.57 -7.62 -2.08
CA ALA A 23 30.08 -6.68 -3.09
C ALA A 23 28.74 -7.17 -3.68
N LEU A 24 27.76 -7.45 -2.82
CA LEU A 24 26.45 -7.98 -3.21
C LEU A 24 25.28 -7.03 -2.92
N TRP A 25 25.54 -5.82 -2.40
CA TRP A 25 24.50 -4.80 -2.19
C TRP A 25 24.66 -3.55 -3.08
N ALA A 26 25.64 -3.54 -3.99
CA ALA A 26 26.01 -2.34 -4.75
C ALA A 26 25.26 -2.15 -6.09
N ASP A 27 24.26 -2.98 -6.40
CA ASP A 27 23.65 -3.03 -7.75
C ASP A 27 22.12 -2.89 -7.76
N GLN A 28 21.52 -2.47 -6.63
CA GLN A 28 20.09 -2.17 -6.59
C GLN A 28 19.85 -0.73 -7.09
N PRO A 29 18.92 -0.50 -8.05
CA PRO A 29 18.62 0.84 -8.53
C PRO A 29 18.17 1.73 -7.36
N ALA A 30 18.67 2.96 -7.32
CA ALA A 30 18.35 3.90 -6.25
C ALA A 30 16.84 4.20 -6.21
N PHE A 31 16.33 4.50 -5.03
CA PHE A 31 14.97 5.01 -4.87
C PHE A 31 14.86 6.40 -5.50
N THR A 32 13.78 6.62 -6.25
CA THR A 32 13.48 7.93 -6.85
C THR A 32 13.03 8.90 -5.76
N ASP A 33 13.74 10.03 -5.62
CA ASP A 33 13.47 11.09 -4.65
C ASP A 33 13.25 12.47 -5.31
N GLU A 34 13.38 12.57 -6.63
CA GLU A 34 13.07 13.74 -7.44
C GLU A 34 11.87 13.46 -8.35
N PHE A 35 10.88 14.34 -8.27
CA PHE A 35 9.63 14.23 -9.04
C PHE A 35 9.38 15.54 -9.80
N ARG A 36 8.80 15.43 -11.00
CA ARG A 36 8.47 16.58 -11.88
C ARG A 36 7.19 17.28 -11.42
N LEU A 37 7.18 17.78 -10.18
CA LEU A 37 6.02 18.40 -9.54
C LEU A 37 5.54 19.64 -10.30
N GLU A 38 6.44 20.33 -11.00
CA GLU A 38 6.16 21.49 -11.85
C GLU A 38 5.27 21.19 -13.05
N GLU A 39 5.19 19.91 -13.47
CA GLU A 39 4.30 19.46 -14.54
C GLU A 39 2.90 19.12 -14.04
N CYS A 40 2.70 19.07 -12.73
CA CYS A 40 1.43 18.73 -12.14
C CYS A 40 0.50 19.93 -12.09
N ARG A 41 -0.71 19.74 -12.62
CA ARG A 41 -1.88 20.51 -12.21
C ARG A 41 -2.56 19.76 -11.07
N PHE A 42 -2.23 20.12 -9.84
CA PHE A 42 -2.73 19.42 -8.66
C PHE A 42 -4.23 19.61 -8.44
N GLN A 43 -4.88 18.54 -8.01
CA GLN A 43 -6.29 18.50 -7.62
C GLN A 43 -6.44 17.85 -6.24
N SER A 44 -7.30 18.42 -5.40
CA SER A 44 -7.66 17.87 -4.08
C SER A 44 -8.82 16.86 -4.16
N SER A 45 -9.16 16.37 -5.34
CA SER A 45 -10.19 15.35 -5.53
C SER A 45 -9.96 14.61 -6.85
N GLY A 46 -10.44 13.38 -6.91
CA GLY A 46 -10.32 12.49 -8.07
C GLY A 46 -9.81 11.11 -7.67
N ARG A 47 -9.53 10.28 -8.67
CA ARG A 47 -9.10 8.89 -8.48
C ARG A 47 -7.80 8.59 -9.24
N ASN A 48 -6.89 7.96 -8.52
CA ASN A 48 -5.85 7.09 -9.06
C ASN A 48 -6.41 5.64 -9.10
N PRO A 49 -5.89 4.74 -9.95
CA PRO A 49 -6.38 3.35 -10.01
C PRO A 49 -6.37 2.60 -8.67
N TYR A 50 -5.53 3.01 -7.72
CA TYR A 50 -5.34 2.38 -6.41
C TYR A 50 -5.46 3.36 -5.23
N PHE A 51 -5.93 4.60 -5.45
CA PHE A 51 -6.05 5.59 -4.38
C PHE A 51 -7.12 6.64 -4.70
N ILE A 52 -8.07 6.84 -3.80
CA ILE A 52 -9.26 7.67 -4.03
C ILE A 52 -9.18 8.90 -3.12
N LEU A 53 -9.31 10.09 -3.69
CA LEU A 53 -9.35 11.38 -2.98
C LEU A 53 -10.73 12.04 -3.01
N GLU A 54 -11.77 11.27 -3.30
CA GLU A 54 -13.14 11.76 -3.32
C GLU A 54 -13.73 11.83 -1.90
N PRO A 55 -14.24 12.99 -1.45
CA PRO A 55 -14.78 13.14 -0.10
C PRO A 55 -15.85 12.11 0.24
N GLY A 56 -15.81 11.63 1.48
CA GLY A 56 -16.71 10.60 2.02
C GLY A 56 -16.29 9.18 1.69
N TYR A 57 -15.24 8.96 0.89
CA TYR A 57 -14.69 7.62 0.70
C TYR A 57 -14.04 7.13 1.99
N GLN A 58 -14.34 5.89 2.37
CA GLN A 58 -13.88 5.29 3.62
C GLN A 58 -13.38 3.87 3.39
N LEU A 59 -12.31 3.48 4.10
CA LEU A 59 -11.81 2.12 4.23
C LEU A 59 -11.75 1.77 5.71
N ILE A 60 -12.11 0.54 6.06
CA ILE A 60 -11.97 0.00 7.41
C ILE A 60 -11.17 -1.29 7.31
N LEU A 61 -10.01 -1.34 7.96
CA LEU A 61 -9.14 -2.51 8.02
C LEU A 61 -9.05 -3.01 9.46
N GLU A 62 -9.00 -4.32 9.64
CA GLU A 62 -8.87 -4.96 10.95
C GLU A 62 -7.90 -6.15 10.91
N GLY A 63 -7.19 -6.39 12.01
CA GLY A 63 -6.25 -7.50 12.12
C GLY A 63 -5.70 -7.69 13.53
N GLU A 64 -4.86 -8.71 13.70
CA GLU A 64 -4.05 -8.86 14.92
C GLU A 64 -2.61 -8.44 14.62
N GLU A 65 -2.05 -7.59 15.47
CA GLU A 65 -0.67 -7.12 15.36
C GLU A 65 -0.06 -6.96 16.76
N ALA A 66 1.21 -7.38 16.91
CA ALA A 66 1.95 -7.33 18.18
C ALA A 66 1.20 -7.91 19.41
N GLY A 67 0.19 -8.76 19.20
CA GLY A 67 -0.64 -9.37 20.25
C GLY A 67 -1.90 -8.59 20.64
N GLY A 68 -2.22 -7.48 19.96
CA GLY A 68 -3.47 -6.73 20.11
C GLY A 68 -4.34 -6.79 18.85
N PHE A 69 -5.64 -6.55 19.01
CA PHE A 69 -6.55 -6.39 17.87
C PHE A 69 -6.51 -4.93 17.39
N VAL A 70 -6.11 -4.72 16.15
CA VAL A 70 -5.99 -3.40 15.52
C VAL A 70 -7.17 -3.15 14.59
N ARG A 71 -7.72 -1.94 14.67
CA ARG A 71 -8.72 -1.42 13.72
C ARG A 71 -8.24 -0.06 13.20
N LEU A 72 -8.11 0.04 11.88
CA LEU A 72 -7.70 1.23 11.15
C LEU A 72 -8.88 1.76 10.34
N GLU A 73 -9.27 3.00 10.58
CA GLU A 73 -10.32 3.70 9.83
C GLU A 73 -9.72 4.83 9.00
N ILE A 74 -9.77 4.70 7.68
CA ILE A 74 -9.25 5.70 6.74
C ILE A 74 -10.43 6.42 6.11
N THR A 75 -10.48 7.75 6.22
CA THR A 75 -11.58 8.56 5.69
C THR A 75 -11.07 9.75 4.90
N VAL A 76 -11.53 9.87 3.65
CA VAL A 76 -11.31 11.06 2.83
C VAL A 76 -12.29 12.15 3.26
N LEU A 77 -11.82 13.16 3.98
CA LEU A 77 -12.70 14.21 4.52
C LEU A 77 -13.17 15.17 3.43
N ASP A 78 -14.28 15.87 3.65
CA ASP A 78 -14.65 17.06 2.84
C ASP A 78 -13.88 18.32 3.28
N GLU A 79 -12.59 18.15 3.56
CA GLU A 79 -11.68 19.19 4.01
C GLU A 79 -10.44 19.24 3.12
N THR A 80 -9.87 20.43 2.98
CA THR A 80 -8.65 20.66 2.22
C THR A 80 -7.72 21.59 2.96
N GLU A 81 -6.42 21.39 2.82
CA GLU A 81 -5.40 22.24 3.42
C GLU A 81 -4.35 22.64 2.38
N THR A 82 -3.87 23.89 2.44
CA THR A 82 -2.82 24.35 1.51
C THR A 82 -1.44 24.08 2.10
N ILE A 83 -0.74 23.10 1.55
CA ILE A 83 0.62 22.70 1.95
C ILE A 83 1.57 23.02 0.79
N ALA A 84 2.67 23.71 1.08
CA ALA A 84 3.65 24.15 0.06
C ALA A 84 3.02 24.85 -1.17
N GLY A 85 1.90 25.58 -0.99
CA GLY A 85 1.19 26.27 -2.07
C GLY A 85 0.26 25.38 -2.92
N VAL A 86 0.10 24.11 -2.57
CA VAL A 86 -0.83 23.16 -3.23
C VAL A 86 -2.04 22.94 -2.33
N ASN A 87 -3.25 23.05 -2.90
CA ASN A 87 -4.47 22.69 -2.17
C ASN A 87 -4.61 21.16 -2.13
N THR A 88 -4.38 20.57 -0.96
CA THR A 88 -4.38 19.13 -0.71
C THR A 88 -5.71 18.66 -0.12
N ARG A 89 -6.07 17.40 -0.33
CA ARG A 89 -7.16 16.71 0.36
C ARG A 89 -6.67 16.20 1.70
N VAL A 90 -7.47 16.42 2.74
CA VAL A 90 -7.23 15.80 4.05
C VAL A 90 -7.83 14.39 4.05
N VAL A 91 -6.99 13.39 4.34
CA VAL A 91 -7.38 12.00 4.58
C VAL A 91 -7.01 11.67 6.01
N THR A 92 -7.99 11.33 6.84
CA THR A 92 -7.72 10.94 8.23
C THR A 92 -7.52 9.45 8.34
N GLU A 93 -6.55 9.04 9.13
CA GLU A 93 -6.42 7.66 9.61
C GLU A 93 -6.61 7.66 11.11
N VAL A 94 -7.48 6.78 11.61
CA VAL A 94 -7.77 6.63 13.02
C VAL A 94 -7.48 5.19 13.42
N GLU A 95 -6.53 5.01 14.31
CA GLU A 95 -6.09 3.68 14.75
C GLU A 95 -6.57 3.39 16.17
N TYR A 96 -7.13 2.19 16.33
CA TYR A 96 -7.52 1.61 17.60
C TYR A 96 -6.78 0.31 17.87
N VAL A 97 -6.29 0.13 19.10
CA VAL A 97 -5.77 -1.15 19.61
C VAL A 97 -6.64 -1.60 20.78
N ASP A 98 -7.21 -2.79 20.69
CA ASP A 98 -8.14 -3.36 21.68
C ASP A 98 -9.28 -2.39 22.05
N ASN A 99 -9.83 -1.70 21.03
CA ASN A 99 -10.86 -0.67 21.13
C ASN A 99 -10.45 0.61 21.88
N LYS A 100 -9.15 0.86 22.07
CA LYS A 100 -8.63 2.12 22.59
C LYS A 100 -8.03 2.93 21.46
N LEU A 101 -8.36 4.21 21.39
CA LEU A 101 -7.74 5.15 20.46
C LEU A 101 -6.25 5.26 20.78
N VAL A 102 -5.40 4.99 19.79
CA VAL A 102 -3.94 5.11 19.93
C VAL A 102 -3.36 6.19 19.03
N GLU A 103 -3.98 6.46 17.89
CA GLU A 103 -3.49 7.48 16.97
C GLU A 103 -4.61 8.07 16.11
N ILE A 104 -4.46 9.36 15.80
CA ILE A 104 -5.16 10.02 14.69
C ILE A 104 -4.11 10.73 13.85
N SER A 105 -4.05 10.43 12.56
CA SER A 105 -3.26 11.19 11.59
C SER A 105 -4.16 11.92 10.59
N ARG A 106 -3.77 13.15 10.21
CA ARG A 106 -4.35 13.94 9.13
C ARG A 106 -3.33 14.03 8.01
N ASN A 107 -3.59 13.33 6.92
CA ASN A 107 -2.68 13.16 5.80
C ASN A 107 -3.06 14.09 4.64
N PHE A 108 -2.08 14.74 4.02
CA PHE A 108 -2.30 15.76 2.99
C PHE A 108 -1.90 15.25 1.60
N TYR A 109 -2.88 14.89 0.78
CA TYR A 109 -2.61 14.33 -0.56
C TYR A 109 -3.10 15.24 -1.70
N ALA A 110 -2.45 15.14 -2.87
CA ALA A 110 -2.97 15.74 -4.09
C ALA A 110 -2.77 14.84 -5.31
N LEU A 111 -3.76 14.83 -6.19
CA LEU A 111 -3.71 14.16 -7.50
C LEU A 111 -3.01 15.06 -8.51
N CYS A 112 -1.95 14.56 -9.15
CA CYS A 112 -1.35 15.18 -10.32
C CYS A 112 -2.19 14.86 -11.56
N GLU A 113 -2.92 15.84 -12.10
CA GLU A 113 -3.90 15.56 -13.16
C GLU A 113 -3.31 14.93 -14.44
N PRO A 114 -2.13 15.31 -14.95
CA PRO A 114 -1.57 14.70 -16.16
C PRO A 114 -1.12 13.25 -15.98
N SER A 115 -0.47 12.92 -14.86
CA SER A 115 0.08 11.58 -14.61
C SER A 115 -0.89 10.65 -13.90
N LYS A 116 -1.94 11.20 -13.26
CA LYS A 116 -2.84 10.52 -12.31
C LYS A 116 -2.14 9.93 -11.08
N SER A 117 -0.92 10.37 -10.79
CA SER A 117 -0.22 10.01 -9.54
C SER A 117 -0.77 10.77 -8.34
N ILE A 118 -0.77 10.12 -7.18
CA ILE A 118 -1.01 10.77 -5.88
C ILE A 118 0.33 11.16 -5.27
N PHE A 119 0.46 12.43 -4.90
CA PHE A 119 1.58 12.95 -4.14
C PHE A 119 1.18 13.20 -2.69
N TYR A 120 2.10 12.93 -1.79
CA TYR A 120 1.94 13.10 -0.35
C TYR A 120 2.72 14.32 0.12
N PHE A 121 2.03 15.25 0.78
CA PHE A 121 2.57 16.54 1.18
C PHE A 121 2.84 16.63 2.67
N GLY A 122 2.53 15.59 3.45
CA GLY A 122 2.79 15.51 4.87
C GLY A 122 1.60 15.06 5.70
N GLU A 123 1.81 15.02 7.00
CA GLU A 123 0.83 14.63 8.00
C GLU A 123 0.94 15.45 9.29
N GLU A 124 -0.18 15.51 9.99
CA GLU A 124 -0.24 15.85 11.41
C GLU A 124 -0.68 14.62 12.17
N VAL A 125 0.10 14.20 13.17
CA VAL A 125 -0.13 13.00 13.97
C VAL A 125 -0.42 13.41 15.41
N ASP A 126 -1.44 12.81 16.00
CA ASP A 126 -1.73 12.85 17.42
C ASP A 126 -1.71 11.43 17.99
N THR A 127 -0.70 11.12 18.82
CA THR A 127 -0.64 9.85 19.54
C THR A 127 -1.36 9.97 20.88
N TYR A 128 -2.19 8.98 21.20
CA TYR A 128 -3.05 8.96 22.38
C TYR A 128 -2.60 7.90 23.40
N GLN A 129 -2.65 8.27 24.68
CA GLN A 129 -2.59 7.33 25.79
C GLN A 129 -3.65 7.70 26.82
N ASP A 130 -4.49 6.75 27.22
CA ASP A 130 -5.57 6.94 28.19
C ASP A 130 -6.53 8.11 27.86
N GLY A 131 -6.70 8.39 26.56
CA GLY A 131 -7.59 9.45 26.04
C GLY A 131 -6.97 10.85 26.00
N GLU A 132 -5.69 11.00 26.36
CA GLU A 132 -4.94 12.24 26.26
C GLU A 132 -3.90 12.16 25.14
N ILE A 133 -3.65 13.29 24.47
CA ILE A 133 -2.55 13.39 23.49
C ILE A 133 -1.23 13.39 24.24
N VAL A 134 -0.36 12.46 23.89
CA VAL A 134 0.98 12.30 24.49
C VAL A 134 2.11 12.60 23.53
N GLY A 135 1.81 12.80 22.24
CA GLY A 135 2.82 12.92 21.22
C GLY A 135 2.30 13.39 19.87
N HIS A 136 3.23 13.88 19.06
CA HIS A 136 3.02 14.28 17.66
C HIS A 136 4.14 13.74 16.75
N GLN A 137 4.83 12.69 17.17
CA GLN A 137 5.91 12.05 16.44
C GLN A 137 5.40 11.63 15.05
N GLY A 138 6.25 11.71 14.04
CA GLY A 138 5.86 11.49 12.64
C GLY A 138 5.45 12.77 11.93
N SER A 139 4.78 13.72 12.58
CA SER A 139 4.25 14.93 11.91
C SER A 139 5.28 15.70 11.07
N TRP A 140 4.97 15.90 9.79
CA TRP A 140 5.79 16.66 8.85
C TRP A 140 4.93 17.35 7.78
N LYS A 141 5.39 18.49 7.26
CA LYS A 141 4.73 19.18 6.14
C LYS A 141 5.74 19.63 5.10
N ALA A 142 5.46 19.35 3.84
CA ALA A 142 6.28 19.80 2.73
C ALA A 142 6.48 21.32 2.76
N GLY A 143 7.70 21.76 2.51
CA GLY A 143 8.11 23.16 2.61
C GLY A 143 8.62 23.58 3.99
N GLU A 144 8.50 22.73 5.01
CA GLU A 144 9.04 22.96 6.35
C GLU A 144 10.29 22.13 6.59
N THR A 145 11.32 22.73 7.22
CA THR A 145 12.53 22.00 7.68
C THR A 145 13.21 21.11 6.62
N GLY A 146 13.08 21.48 5.34
CA GLY A 146 13.64 20.69 4.21
C GLY A 146 12.78 19.53 3.75
N ALA A 147 11.58 19.35 4.31
CA ALA A 147 10.63 18.35 3.88
C ALA A 147 10.06 18.66 2.48
N ARG A 148 9.88 17.61 1.67
CA ARG A 148 9.42 17.68 0.28
C ARG A 148 8.31 16.67 0.02
N PRO A 149 7.42 16.92 -0.94
CA PRO A 149 6.41 15.93 -1.30
C PRO A 149 7.04 14.67 -1.89
N GLY A 150 6.52 13.51 -1.49
CA GLY A 150 6.86 12.22 -2.09
C GLY A 150 5.73 11.67 -2.94
N LEU A 151 6.00 10.58 -3.66
CA LEU A 151 5.03 9.89 -4.49
C LEU A 151 4.32 8.82 -3.66
N MET A 152 3.04 9.01 -3.32
CA MET A 152 2.28 7.98 -2.59
C MET A 152 1.93 6.80 -3.49
N MET A 153 1.35 7.10 -4.65
CA MET A 153 0.86 6.09 -5.58
C MET A 153 1.01 6.57 -7.03
N PRO A 154 1.80 5.88 -7.88
CA PRO A 154 1.91 6.24 -9.29
C PRO A 154 0.58 6.03 -10.04
N GLY A 155 0.30 6.89 -11.02
CA GLY A 155 -0.87 6.72 -11.91
C GLY A 155 -0.78 5.53 -12.86
N ALA A 156 0.45 5.10 -13.16
CA ALA A 156 0.74 3.91 -13.95
C ALA A 156 1.83 3.10 -13.22
N PRO A 157 1.44 2.27 -12.22
CA PRO A 157 2.39 1.48 -11.46
C PRO A 157 3.11 0.47 -12.35
N GLN A 158 4.39 0.22 -12.05
CA GLN A 158 5.21 -0.79 -12.73
C GLN A 158 5.97 -1.60 -11.68
N PRO A 159 6.07 -2.92 -11.82
CA PRO A 159 6.95 -3.73 -10.97
C PRO A 159 8.38 -3.19 -10.99
N GLU A 160 9.08 -3.35 -9.87
CA GLU A 160 10.46 -2.88 -9.63
C GLU A 160 10.60 -1.35 -9.58
N ALA A 161 9.51 -0.57 -9.71
CA ALA A 161 9.57 0.87 -9.46
C ALA A 161 9.79 1.14 -7.98
N ARG A 162 10.78 1.98 -7.67
CA ARG A 162 11.25 2.32 -6.32
C ARG A 162 11.21 3.83 -6.13
N TYR A 163 10.50 4.31 -5.11
CA TYR A 163 10.30 5.74 -4.89
C TYR A 163 10.11 6.08 -3.40
N PHE A 164 10.46 7.29 -3.01
CA PHE A 164 10.10 7.84 -1.71
C PHE A 164 8.63 8.25 -1.69
N GLN A 165 7.91 7.80 -0.67
CA GLN A 165 6.56 8.27 -0.32
C GLN A 165 6.64 9.53 0.56
N GLU A 166 7.68 9.61 1.38
CA GLU A 166 7.93 10.72 2.29
C GLU A 166 9.37 11.18 2.21
N ILE A 167 9.57 12.49 2.31
CA ILE A 167 10.91 13.08 2.31
C ILE A 167 10.96 14.18 3.35
N ALA A 168 11.07 13.81 4.62
CA ALA A 168 11.22 14.70 5.77
C ALA A 168 12.48 14.32 6.57
N PRO A 169 13.61 15.02 6.38
CA PRO A 169 14.88 14.65 7.02
C PRO A 169 14.75 14.49 8.54
N ASP A 170 15.29 13.39 9.06
CA ASP A 170 15.27 13.00 10.48
C ASP A 170 13.87 12.75 11.10
N VAL A 171 12.78 12.91 10.32
CA VAL A 171 11.41 12.71 10.78
C VAL A 171 10.79 11.49 10.10
N ALA A 172 10.73 11.49 8.76
CA ALA A 172 9.98 10.49 8.00
C ALA A 172 10.60 10.34 6.59
N LEU A 173 10.96 9.11 6.21
CA LEU A 173 11.72 8.82 4.97
C LEU A 173 11.21 7.53 4.32
N ASP A 174 9.91 7.31 4.36
CA ASP A 174 9.29 6.09 3.86
C ASP A 174 9.41 5.98 2.34
N ARG A 175 9.60 4.74 1.90
CA ARG A 175 9.86 4.37 0.53
C ARG A 175 9.10 3.12 0.17
N ALA A 176 8.53 3.10 -1.03
CA ALA A 176 7.87 1.93 -1.59
C ALA A 176 8.64 1.35 -2.77
N GLU A 177 8.62 0.02 -2.85
CA GLU A 177 8.95 -0.76 -4.03
C GLU A 177 7.72 -1.54 -4.48
N ILE A 178 7.33 -1.40 -5.76
CA ILE A 178 6.22 -2.17 -6.32
C ILE A 178 6.72 -3.57 -6.67
N LEU A 179 6.19 -4.59 -6.00
CA LEU A 179 6.60 -5.98 -6.16
C LEU A 179 5.77 -6.74 -7.19
N SER A 180 4.46 -6.46 -7.26
CA SER A 180 3.52 -7.22 -8.07
C SER A 180 2.29 -6.38 -8.42
N LEU A 181 1.62 -6.72 -9.52
CA LEU A 181 0.33 -6.15 -9.96
C LEU A 181 -0.73 -7.22 -10.18
N THR A 182 -0.45 -8.46 -9.78
CA THR A 182 -1.27 -9.63 -10.10
C THR A 182 -1.64 -10.42 -8.85
N GLU A 183 -1.53 -9.82 -7.66
CA GLU A 183 -1.84 -10.53 -6.43
C GLU A 183 -3.33 -10.82 -6.31
N VAL A 184 -3.64 -11.93 -5.65
CA VAL A 184 -5.01 -12.26 -5.23
C VAL A 184 -5.08 -12.12 -3.71
N VAL A 185 -5.96 -11.24 -3.24
CA VAL A 185 -6.10 -10.90 -1.82
C VAL A 185 -7.46 -11.32 -1.32
N VAL A 186 -7.48 -12.09 -0.23
CA VAL A 186 -8.71 -12.53 0.43
C VAL A 186 -8.85 -11.80 1.75
N THR A 187 -9.91 -10.99 1.86
CA THR A 187 -10.27 -10.21 3.04
C THR A 187 -11.72 -10.50 3.45
N PRO A 188 -12.17 -10.05 4.63
CA PRO A 188 -13.58 -10.11 4.99
C PRO A 188 -14.50 -9.31 4.06
N ALA A 189 -14.02 -8.22 3.46
CA ALA A 189 -14.77 -7.42 2.48
C ALA A 189 -14.91 -8.11 1.09
N GLY A 190 -14.09 -9.12 0.78
CA GLY A 190 -14.19 -9.86 -0.47
C GLY A 190 -12.87 -10.47 -0.95
N VAL A 191 -12.91 -10.92 -2.22
CA VAL A 191 -11.72 -11.39 -2.94
C VAL A 191 -11.38 -10.37 -4.01
N PHE A 192 -10.15 -9.88 -3.98
CA PHE A 192 -9.64 -8.91 -4.94
C PHE A 192 -8.56 -9.58 -5.80
N VAL A 193 -8.65 -9.38 -7.11
CA VAL A 193 -7.69 -9.87 -8.10
C VAL A 193 -6.94 -8.69 -8.72
N ASP A 194 -5.80 -8.98 -9.35
CA ASP A 194 -4.94 -7.95 -9.95
C ASP A 194 -4.53 -6.85 -8.96
N ALA A 195 -4.32 -7.25 -7.71
CA ALA A 195 -3.90 -6.34 -6.65
C ALA A 195 -2.42 -5.97 -6.81
N LEU A 196 -2.15 -4.69 -6.59
CA LEU A 196 -0.82 -4.13 -6.49
C LEU A 196 -0.25 -4.47 -5.11
N LYS A 197 0.99 -4.94 -5.05
CA LYS A 197 1.72 -5.16 -3.80
C LYS A 197 2.94 -4.24 -3.73
N THR A 198 3.09 -3.54 -2.61
CA THR A 198 4.30 -2.81 -2.26
C THR A 198 5.06 -3.50 -1.12
N GLU A 199 6.37 -3.36 -1.13
CA GLU A 199 7.20 -3.42 0.08
C GLU A 199 7.53 -1.98 0.49
N GLU A 200 7.27 -1.63 1.74
CA GLU A 200 7.56 -0.30 2.29
C GLU A 200 8.69 -0.40 3.31
N THR A 201 9.66 0.52 3.24
CA THR A 201 10.86 0.54 4.08
C THR A 201 11.30 1.97 4.39
N THR A 202 12.08 2.16 5.45
CA THR A 202 12.68 3.44 5.82
C THR A 202 14.18 3.30 6.08
N PRO A 203 15.02 4.29 5.69
CA PRO A 203 16.43 4.29 6.08
C PRO A 203 16.63 4.65 7.56
N LEU A 204 15.61 5.19 8.24
CA LEU A 204 15.67 5.52 9.67
C LEU A 204 15.64 4.25 10.53
N GLU A 205 14.98 3.21 10.04
CA GLU A 205 14.85 1.90 10.69
C GLU A 205 15.18 0.78 9.68
N PRO A 206 16.48 0.45 9.47
CA PRO A 206 16.91 -0.39 8.35
C PRO A 206 16.36 -1.83 8.33
N GLU A 207 15.86 -2.32 9.45
CA GLU A 207 15.28 -3.66 9.58
C GLU A 207 13.75 -3.66 9.46
N ALA A 208 13.12 -2.48 9.50
CA ALA A 208 11.69 -2.32 9.36
C ALA A 208 11.29 -2.49 7.90
N LYS A 209 10.26 -3.31 7.69
CA LYS A 209 9.62 -3.49 6.39
C LYS A 209 8.17 -3.92 6.57
N GLU A 210 7.35 -3.40 5.70
CA GLU A 210 5.92 -3.67 5.68
C GLU A 210 5.47 -4.02 4.27
N PHE A 211 4.35 -4.71 4.16
CA PHE A 211 3.76 -5.03 2.86
C PHE A 211 2.34 -4.51 2.81
N LYS A 212 2.05 -3.70 1.79
CA LYS A 212 0.71 -3.19 1.55
C LYS A 212 0.18 -3.75 0.23
N LEU A 213 -1.10 -4.07 0.20
CA LEU A 213 -1.78 -4.53 -1.02
C LEU A 213 -2.97 -3.63 -1.33
N TYR A 214 -3.08 -3.26 -2.59
CA TYR A 214 -4.06 -2.32 -3.10
C TYR A 214 -4.86 -2.96 -4.24
N ALA A 215 -6.18 -2.94 -4.16
CA ALA A 215 -7.04 -3.45 -5.23
C ALA A 215 -7.45 -2.33 -6.20
N PRO A 216 -7.51 -2.60 -7.52
CA PRO A 216 -7.97 -1.63 -8.51
C PRO A 216 -9.37 -1.10 -8.17
N GLY A 217 -9.54 0.22 -8.18
CA GLY A 217 -10.80 0.90 -7.90
C GLY A 217 -11.23 0.94 -6.43
N ILE A 218 -10.47 0.32 -5.52
CA ILE A 218 -10.76 0.25 -4.09
C ILE A 218 -9.66 0.94 -3.26
N GLY A 219 -8.40 0.70 -3.61
CA GLY A 219 -7.26 1.15 -2.83
C GLY A 219 -6.81 0.12 -1.80
N LEU A 220 -6.35 0.55 -0.63
CA LEU A 220 -5.71 -0.31 0.36
C LEU A 220 -6.66 -1.42 0.84
N VAL A 221 -6.34 -2.68 0.50
CA VAL A 221 -7.10 -3.87 0.91
C VAL A 221 -6.41 -4.69 1.99
N GLN A 222 -5.10 -4.52 2.14
CA GLN A 222 -4.33 -5.13 3.22
C GLN A 222 -3.16 -4.22 3.58
N ASP A 223 -2.98 -4.00 4.88
CA ASP A 223 -1.82 -3.33 5.45
C ASP A 223 -1.17 -4.30 6.45
N SER A 224 0.00 -4.84 6.11
CA SER A 224 0.66 -5.87 6.90
C SER A 224 -0.29 -7.03 7.26
N THR A 225 -0.73 -7.14 8.53
CA THR A 225 -1.68 -8.17 8.98
C THR A 225 -3.14 -7.71 8.95
N LEU A 226 -3.41 -6.41 8.84
CA LEU A 226 -4.74 -5.81 8.79
C LEU A 226 -5.35 -6.03 7.41
N LYS A 227 -6.63 -6.42 7.38
CA LYS A 227 -7.36 -6.71 6.15
C LYS A 227 -8.62 -5.87 6.06
N LEU A 228 -8.97 -5.45 4.85
CA LEU A 228 -10.19 -4.69 4.58
C LEU A 228 -11.43 -5.48 5.00
N VAL A 229 -12.21 -4.91 5.92
CA VAL A 229 -13.49 -5.45 6.37
C VAL A 229 -14.69 -4.73 5.80
N ASP A 230 -14.54 -3.44 5.48
CA ASP A 230 -15.60 -2.62 4.87
C ASP A 230 -15.00 -1.45 4.10
N PHE A 231 -15.73 -0.95 3.10
CA PHE A 231 -15.36 0.23 2.33
C PHE A 231 -16.59 0.94 1.77
N SER A 232 -16.46 2.24 1.53
CA SER A 232 -17.51 3.00 0.86
C SER A 232 -17.69 2.52 -0.57
N ASN A 233 -18.88 2.04 -0.91
CA ASN A 233 -19.26 1.93 -2.32
C ASN A 233 -19.26 3.34 -2.89
N ALA A 234 -18.30 3.66 -3.75
CA ALA A 234 -18.12 4.98 -4.35
C ALA A 234 -19.26 5.39 -5.34
N TRP A 235 -20.42 4.73 -5.22
CA TRP A 235 -21.68 4.98 -5.89
C TRP A 235 -22.85 5.26 -4.92
N SER A 236 -22.62 5.25 -3.61
CA SER A 236 -23.67 5.26 -2.59
C SER A 236 -23.76 6.60 -1.87
N SER A 237 -24.34 7.60 -2.53
CA SER A 237 -25.05 8.70 -1.85
C SER A 237 -26.52 8.79 -2.28
N THR A 238 -27.13 7.65 -2.60
CA THR A 238 -28.59 7.48 -2.62
C THR A 238 -28.92 5.99 -2.47
N PRO A 239 -29.85 5.58 -1.58
CA PRO A 239 -30.36 4.21 -1.59
C PRO A 239 -31.18 4.03 -2.86
N VAL A 240 -30.53 3.61 -3.94
CA VAL A 240 -31.24 3.07 -5.10
C VAL A 240 -31.66 1.66 -4.69
N SER A 241 -32.96 1.46 -4.51
CA SER A 241 -33.54 0.11 -4.49
C SER A 241 -33.00 -0.64 -5.71
N PRO A 242 -32.33 -1.79 -5.56
CA PRO A 242 -31.86 -2.54 -6.71
C PRO A 242 -33.08 -3.25 -7.30
N THR A 243 -33.81 -2.58 -8.18
CA THR A 243 -34.41 -3.28 -9.31
C THR A 243 -33.32 -3.44 -10.38
N ALA A 244 -32.25 -4.17 -10.03
CA ALA A 244 -31.43 -4.79 -11.04
C ALA A 244 -32.31 -5.90 -11.65
N GLU A 245 -32.58 -5.83 -12.94
CA GLU A 245 -33.24 -6.92 -13.64
C GLU A 245 -32.32 -8.15 -13.56
N THR A 246 -32.73 -9.15 -12.79
CA THR A 246 -31.99 -10.41 -12.72
C THR A 246 -32.32 -11.24 -13.94
N VAL A 247 -31.29 -11.58 -14.72
CA VAL A 247 -31.42 -12.47 -15.87
C VAL A 247 -30.93 -13.85 -15.47
N SER A 248 -31.75 -14.88 -15.72
CA SER A 248 -31.32 -16.27 -15.54
C SER A 248 -30.29 -16.64 -16.61
N LEU A 249 -29.06 -16.91 -16.18
CA LEU A 249 -28.00 -17.41 -17.07
C LEU A 249 -27.99 -18.94 -17.04
N THR A 250 -28.04 -19.56 -18.21
CA THR A 250 -27.83 -21.00 -18.36
C THR A 250 -26.50 -21.23 -19.05
N VAL A 251 -25.56 -21.85 -18.35
CA VAL A 251 -24.27 -22.24 -18.92
C VAL A 251 -24.42 -23.62 -19.58
N PRO A 252 -24.09 -23.78 -20.87
CA PRO A 252 -24.14 -25.08 -21.54
C PRO A 252 -23.27 -26.12 -20.83
N LYS A 253 -23.74 -27.38 -20.82
CA LYS A 253 -22.98 -28.50 -20.25
C LYS A 253 -21.62 -28.64 -20.95
N GLY A 254 -20.54 -28.63 -20.17
CA GLY A 254 -19.17 -28.80 -20.66
C GLY A 254 -18.32 -27.53 -20.66
N ILE A 255 -18.91 -26.37 -20.37
CA ILE A 255 -18.14 -25.14 -20.09
C ILE A 255 -17.48 -25.26 -18.72
N VAL A 256 -16.17 -25.01 -18.68
CA VAL A 256 -15.40 -24.94 -17.44
C VAL A 256 -15.56 -23.55 -16.86
N LEU A 257 -15.96 -23.47 -15.60
CA LEU A 257 -15.98 -22.23 -14.83
C LEU A 257 -14.90 -22.35 -13.75
N GLN A 258 -14.05 -21.33 -13.67
CA GLN A 258 -13.10 -21.24 -12.57
C GLN A 258 -13.79 -20.56 -11.38
N VAL A 259 -13.72 -21.21 -10.21
CA VAL A 259 -14.28 -20.68 -8.97
C VAL A 259 -13.23 -20.69 -7.87
N ALA A 260 -13.16 -19.60 -7.12
CA ALA A 260 -12.49 -19.51 -5.84
C ALA A 260 -13.46 -19.97 -4.75
N LEU A 261 -12.98 -20.87 -3.89
CA LEU A 261 -13.77 -21.34 -2.75
C LEU A 261 -13.40 -20.52 -1.52
N ASP A 262 -14.41 -20.05 -0.79
CA ASP A 262 -14.28 -19.34 0.48
C ASP A 262 -13.82 -20.24 1.63
N LYS A 263 -13.93 -21.56 1.45
CA LYS A 263 -13.53 -22.59 2.41
C LYS A 263 -13.18 -23.91 1.71
N GLU A 264 -12.51 -24.79 2.43
CA GLU A 264 -12.26 -26.15 1.94
C GLU A 264 -13.58 -26.91 1.75
N VAL A 265 -13.84 -27.38 0.52
CA VAL A 265 -15.03 -28.17 0.19
C VAL A 265 -14.64 -29.60 -0.18
N ARG A 266 -15.07 -30.57 0.63
CA ARG A 266 -14.93 -32.00 0.28
C ARG A 266 -16.04 -32.42 -0.69
N VAL A 267 -15.66 -32.71 -1.93
CA VAL A 267 -16.58 -33.22 -2.96
C VAL A 267 -16.77 -34.73 -2.78
N LYS A 268 -18.01 -35.17 -2.50
CA LYS A 268 -18.35 -36.58 -2.24
C LYS A 268 -18.95 -37.30 -3.44
N LYS A 269 -19.53 -36.56 -4.40
CA LYS A 269 -20.14 -37.11 -5.61
C LYS A 269 -20.16 -36.09 -6.74
N VAL A 270 -20.18 -36.56 -7.98
CA VAL A 270 -20.40 -35.72 -9.17
C VAL A 270 -21.79 -35.07 -9.07
N GLY A 271 -21.87 -33.76 -9.36
CA GLY A 271 -23.10 -32.97 -9.24
C GLY A 271 -23.44 -32.48 -7.83
N GLN A 272 -22.51 -32.61 -6.87
CA GLN A 272 -22.65 -31.95 -5.57
C GLN A 272 -22.62 -30.43 -5.77
N PRO A 273 -23.62 -29.68 -5.26
CA PRO A 273 -23.58 -28.22 -5.29
C PRO A 273 -22.42 -27.73 -4.44
N ILE A 274 -21.67 -26.78 -4.96
CA ILE A 274 -20.59 -26.06 -4.28
C ILE A 274 -20.91 -24.56 -4.35
N HIS A 275 -20.52 -23.82 -3.33
CA HIS A 275 -20.59 -22.36 -3.32
C HIS A 275 -19.15 -21.85 -3.50
N GLY A 276 -18.99 -20.82 -4.31
CA GLY A 276 -17.70 -20.23 -4.63
C GLY A 276 -17.90 -19.00 -5.50
N LEU A 277 -16.90 -18.13 -5.51
CA LEU A 277 -16.87 -16.92 -6.30
C LEU A 277 -16.26 -17.23 -7.66
N LEU A 278 -16.82 -16.69 -8.75
CA LEU A 278 -16.17 -16.81 -10.05
C LEU A 278 -14.90 -15.96 -10.05
N VAL A 279 -13.81 -16.55 -10.53
CA VAL A 279 -12.51 -15.83 -10.66
C VAL A 279 -12.32 -15.25 -12.05
N GLU A 280 -13.17 -15.62 -13.00
CA GLU A 280 -13.20 -15.07 -14.34
C GLU A 280 -14.53 -14.36 -14.56
N ALA A 281 -14.48 -13.19 -15.20
CA ALA A 281 -15.67 -12.46 -15.62
C ALA A 281 -16.52 -13.34 -16.55
N LEU A 282 -17.82 -13.43 -16.26
CA LEU A 282 -18.78 -14.01 -17.19
C LEU A 282 -19.31 -12.92 -18.10
N TYR A 283 -19.50 -13.29 -19.37
CA TYR A 283 -20.09 -12.40 -20.36
C TYR A 283 -21.40 -13.00 -20.85
N ALA A 284 -22.46 -12.18 -20.82
CA ALA A 284 -23.69 -12.44 -21.55
C ALA A 284 -23.70 -11.52 -22.77
N PHE A 285 -23.55 -12.12 -23.96
CA PHE A 285 -23.25 -11.39 -25.19
C PHE A 285 -21.92 -10.61 -25.07
N ASP A 286 -21.98 -9.29 -25.02
CA ASP A 286 -20.85 -8.35 -24.92
C ASP A 286 -20.82 -7.59 -23.58
N GLN A 287 -21.68 -7.98 -22.63
CA GLN A 287 -21.72 -7.36 -21.31
C GLN A 287 -21.24 -8.32 -20.23
N GLU A 288 -20.38 -7.81 -19.36
CA GLU A 288 -19.99 -8.48 -18.14
C GLU A 288 -21.21 -8.63 -17.22
N VAL A 289 -21.39 -9.82 -16.67
CA VAL A 289 -22.49 -10.15 -15.78
C VAL A 289 -21.95 -10.61 -14.44
N VAL A 290 -22.46 -9.99 -13.37
CA VAL A 290 -22.12 -10.32 -11.99
C VAL A 290 -23.13 -11.35 -11.47
N PRO A 291 -22.70 -12.55 -11.03
CA PRO A 291 -23.60 -13.51 -10.39
C PRO A 291 -24.23 -12.91 -9.14
N VAL A 292 -25.54 -13.11 -8.99
CA VAL A 292 -26.25 -12.76 -7.75
C VAL A 292 -26.11 -13.93 -6.78
N GLY A 293 -25.03 -13.94 -5.98
CA GLY A 293 -24.72 -14.96 -4.97
C GLY A 293 -23.57 -15.87 -5.37
#